data_AF-A0A0H3GTP4-F1
#
_entry.id   AF-A0A0H3GTP4-F1
#
_cell.length_a   1.000
_cell.length_b   1.000
_cell.length_c   1.000
_cell.angle_alpha   90.00
_cell.angle_beta   90.00
_cell.angle_gamma   90.00
#
_symmetry.space_group_name_H-M   'P 1'
#
loop_
_entity.id
_entity.type
_entity.pdbx_description
1 polymer ?
#
loop_
_entity_poly.entity_id
_entity_poly.type
_entity_poly.pdbx_seq_one_letter_code
_entity_poly.pdbx_strand_id
1 'polypeptide(L)'
;MDVEDPITVAYNLEVSSPGLDRPMFTAEHYQRFTGEEVALVLRMAVQNRRKWQGIIKAVDGEMITVTVEGKDEVFALSNIQKANLVPHF
;
A
#
# COMPACT_ATOMS: atom_id res chain seq x y z
N MET A 1 -6.61 -17.47 15.03
CA MET A 1 -5.23 -17.40 15.53
C MET A 1 -4.75 -16.01 15.17
N ASP A 2 -4.69 -15.15 16.18
CA ASP A 2 -4.03 -13.84 16.16
C ASP A 2 -2.53 -14.06 16.11
N VAL A 3 -1.91 -13.78 14.96
CA VAL A 3 -0.47 -13.79 14.73
C VAL A 3 -0.33 -13.24 13.30
N GLU A 4 0.32 -12.13 12.98
CA GLU A 4 1.30 -11.30 13.68
C GLU A 4 1.12 -9.86 13.15
N ASP A 5 1.50 -8.84 13.92
CA ASP A 5 1.84 -7.52 13.36
C ASP A 5 3.35 -7.46 13.05
N PRO A 6 3.91 -8.03 11.95
CA PRO A 6 5.31 -7.81 11.64
C PRO A 6 5.41 -6.78 10.52
N ILE A 7 5.05 -5.54 10.82
CA ILE A 7 5.67 -4.42 10.09
C ILE A 7 6.46 -3.61 11.10
N THR A 8 7.45 -4.28 11.70
CA THR A 8 8.57 -3.67 12.44
C THR A 8 9.56 -2.98 11.51
N VAL A 9 9.30 -2.89 10.21
CA VAL A 9 10.15 -2.13 9.31
C VAL A 9 9.86 -0.64 9.43
N ALA A 10 10.62 -0.02 10.33
CA ALA A 10 10.90 1.40 10.32
C ALA A 10 11.64 1.76 9.01
N TYR A 11 10.96 1.72 7.87
CA TYR A 11 11.45 2.42 6.69
C TYR A 11 11.13 3.90 6.86
N ASN A 12 11.98 4.56 7.66
CA ASN A 12 12.10 6.00 7.74
C ASN A 12 12.81 6.50 6.47
N LEU A 13 12.23 6.24 5.29
CA LEU A 13 12.65 6.92 4.07
C LEU A 13 11.74 8.16 3.94
N GLU A 14 12.26 9.24 4.51
CA GLU A 14 11.71 10.58 4.53
C GLU A 14 11.76 11.19 3.12
N VAL A 15 10.94 10.67 2.20
CA VAL A 15 10.69 11.30 0.90
C VAL A 15 9.20 11.35 0.66
N SER A 16 8.56 12.33 1.29
CA SER A 16 7.35 12.91 0.73
C SER A 16 7.54 14.42 0.77
N SER A 17 7.84 14.97 -0.42
CA SER A 17 7.96 16.39 -0.66
C SER A 17 6.69 17.12 -0.19
N PRO A 18 6.81 18.28 0.49
CA PRO A 18 5.67 19.07 0.93
C PRO A 18 4.98 19.72 -0.27
N GLY A 19 4.05 19.02 -0.90
CA GLY A 19 3.20 19.53 -1.98
C GLY A 19 1.80 18.96 -1.81
N LEU A 20 0.81 19.83 -1.62
CA LEU A 20 -0.50 19.48 -1.06
C LEU A 20 -1.39 18.57 -1.95
N ASP A 21 -1.03 18.28 -3.21
CA ASP A 21 -1.94 17.63 -4.17
C ASP A 21 -1.25 16.76 -5.24
N ARG A 22 -0.28 15.91 -4.86
CA ARG A 22 0.17 14.84 -5.78
C ARG A 22 0.04 13.49 -5.10
N PRO A 23 -1.04 12.72 -5.33
CA PRO A 23 -1.04 11.30 -4.95
C PRO A 23 0.18 10.67 -5.62
N MET A 24 1.20 10.32 -4.83
CA MET A 24 2.52 9.91 -5.33
C MET A 24 2.52 8.53 -6.02
N PHE A 25 1.35 7.94 -6.28
CA PHE A 25 1.22 6.68 -6.97
C PHE A 25 -0.06 6.78 -7.82
N THR A 26 0.08 6.89 -9.13
CA THR A 26 -1.04 6.79 -10.09
C THR A 26 -1.43 5.31 -10.23
N ALA A 27 -2.63 5.04 -10.74
CA ALA A 27 -3.06 3.66 -11.03
C ALA A 27 -2.06 2.92 -11.94
N GLU A 28 -1.46 3.63 -12.91
CA GLU A 28 -0.44 3.08 -13.81
C GLU A 28 0.81 2.57 -13.08
N HIS A 29 1.21 3.24 -11.99
CA HIS A 29 2.31 2.76 -11.16
C HIS A 29 1.97 1.42 -10.52
N TYR A 30 0.79 1.29 -9.91
CA TYR A 30 0.36 0.01 -9.32
C TYR A 30 0.22 -1.09 -10.37
N GLN A 31 -0.30 -0.77 -11.56
CA GLN A 31 -0.39 -1.73 -12.66
C GLN A 31 0.99 -2.27 -13.04
N ARG A 32 1.99 -1.39 -13.14
CA ARG A 32 3.37 -1.79 -13.47
C ARG A 32 4.00 -2.70 -12.41
N PHE A 33 3.65 -2.52 -11.14
CA PHE A 33 4.19 -3.30 -10.03
C PHE A 33 3.21 -4.39 -9.54
N THR A 34 2.27 -4.80 -10.39
CA THR A 34 1.40 -5.95 -10.08
C THR A 34 2.26 -7.21 -9.93
N GLY A 35 2.10 -7.93 -8.82
CA GLY A 35 2.93 -9.05 -8.40
C GLY A 35 4.00 -8.69 -7.37
N GLU A 36 4.30 -7.40 -7.16
CA GLU A 36 5.29 -6.95 -6.19
C GLU A 36 4.66 -6.69 -4.81
N GLU A 37 5.47 -6.79 -3.76
CA GLU A 37 5.04 -6.42 -2.41
C GLU A 37 5.08 -4.90 -2.22
N VAL A 38 4.03 -4.38 -1.60
CA VAL A 38 3.86 -2.97 -1.32
C VAL A 38 3.48 -2.76 0.14
N ALA A 39 4.07 -1.75 0.77
CA ALA A 39 3.66 -1.23 2.07
C ALA A 39 2.86 0.07 1.86
N LEU A 40 1.58 0.06 2.23
CA LEU A 40 0.65 1.18 2.12
C LEU A 40 0.42 1.87 3.46
N VAL A 41 0.22 3.18 3.42
CA VAL A 41 -0.33 3.99 4.50
C VAL A 41 -1.58 4.67 3.98
N LEU A 42 -2.71 4.50 4.67
CA LEU A 42 -4.00 5.05 4.28
C LEU A 42 -4.27 6.39 4.98
N ARG A 43 -5.05 7.24 4.31
CA ARG A 43 -5.60 8.48 4.85
C ARG A 43 -6.64 8.16 5.93
N MET A 44 -7.62 7.34 5.58
CA MET A 44 -8.65 6.83 6.48
C MET A 44 -8.36 5.36 6.81
N ALA A 45 -8.54 5.00 8.08
CA ALA A 45 -8.34 3.64 8.53
C ALA A 45 -9.37 2.70 7.89
N VAL A 46 -8.90 1.54 7.44
CA VAL A 46 -9.74 0.40 7.03
C VAL A 46 -9.56 -0.66 8.11
N GLN A 47 -10.64 -1.25 8.60
CA GLN A 47 -10.58 -2.25 9.69
C GLN A 47 -9.74 -1.79 10.90
N ASN A 48 -9.90 -0.51 11.29
CA ASN A 48 -9.13 0.13 12.38
C ASN A 48 -7.60 0.16 12.16
N ARG A 49 -7.13 -0.11 10.93
CA ARG A 49 -5.72 -0.14 10.53
C ARG A 49 -5.46 0.84 9.38
N ARG A 50 -4.37 1.61 9.50
CA ARG A 50 -3.93 2.55 8.44
C ARG A 50 -2.73 2.03 7.65
N LYS A 51 -1.93 1.14 8.21
CA LYS A 51 -0.74 0.59 7.56
C LYS A 51 -1.06 -0.80 7.04
N TRP A 52 -0.75 -1.07 5.78
CA TRP A 52 -1.01 -2.37 5.16
C TRP A 52 0.25 -2.80 4.43
N GLN A 53 0.50 -4.10 4.35
CA GLN A 53 1.60 -4.64 3.56
C GLN A 53 1.17 -5.95 2.92
N GLY A 54 1.48 -6.12 1.65
CA GLY A 54 1.12 -7.32 0.90
C GLY A 54 1.42 -7.18 -0.58
N ILE A 55 1.00 -8.17 -1.37
CA ILE A 55 1.28 -8.23 -2.80
C ILE A 55 0.22 -7.48 -3.61
N ILE A 56 0.62 -6.58 -4.50
CA ILE A 56 -0.32 -5.96 -5.45
C ILE A 56 -0.84 -7.06 -6.37
N LYS A 57 -2.12 -7.42 -6.23
CA LYS A 57 -2.73 -8.51 -7.00
C LYS A 57 -3.36 -8.03 -8.30
N ALA A 58 -4.07 -6.90 -8.25
CA ALA A 58 -4.80 -6.36 -9.38
C ALA A 58 -5.04 -4.86 -9.21
N VAL A 59 -5.25 -4.17 -10.33
CA VAL A 59 -5.62 -2.75 -10.36
C VAL A 59 -6.77 -2.57 -11.34
N ASP A 60 -7.91 -2.11 -10.83
CA ASP A 60 -9.10 -1.82 -11.63
C ASP A 60 -9.48 -0.35 -11.48
N GLY A 61 -9.14 0.46 -12.47
CA GLY A 61 -9.26 1.91 -12.42
C GLY A 61 -8.52 2.49 -11.22
N GLU A 62 -9.27 3.02 -10.25
CA GLU A 62 -8.74 3.59 -8.99
C GLU A 62 -8.80 2.61 -7.81
N MET A 63 -9.11 1.34 -8.03
CA MET A 63 -9.18 0.32 -6.99
C MET A 63 -7.95 -0.58 -7.06
N ILE A 64 -7.17 -0.62 -5.98
CA ILE A 64 -5.96 -1.44 -5.87
C ILE A 64 -6.26 -2.63 -4.98
N THR A 65 -6.16 -3.84 -5.54
CA THR A 65 -6.29 -5.09 -4.77
C THR A 65 -4.92 -5.53 -4.27
N VAL A 66 -4.77 -5.70 -2.97
CA VAL A 66 -3.54 -6.15 -2.33
C VAL A 66 -3.83 -7.42 -1.54
N THR A 67 -3.09 -8.49 -1.80
CA THR A 67 -3.16 -9.72 -1.00
C THR A 67 -2.33 -9.54 0.27
N VAL A 68 -3.02 -9.42 1.40
CA VAL A 68 -2.46 -9.26 2.75
C VAL A 68 -2.74 -10.54 3.52
N GLU A 69 -1.68 -11.25 3.93
CA GLU A 69 -1.81 -12.50 4.71
C GLU A 69 -2.74 -13.54 4.05
N GLY A 70 -2.71 -13.63 2.72
CA GLY A 70 -3.53 -14.55 1.93
C GLY A 70 -4.98 -14.09 1.69
N LYS A 71 -5.37 -12.90 2.17
CA LYS A 71 -6.68 -12.29 1.90
C LYS A 71 -6.52 -11.12 0.96
N ASP A 72 -7.43 -11.00 0.00
CA ASP A 72 -7.46 -9.86 -0.89
C ASP A 72 -8.20 -8.70 -0.24
N GLU A 73 -7.50 -7.58 -0.06
CA GLU A 73 -8.06 -6.33 0.43
C GLU A 73 -8.03 -5.29 -0.69
N VAL A 74 -9.13 -4.56 -0.84
CA VAL A 74 -9.27 -3.56 -1.91
C VAL A 74 -9.20 -2.15 -1.33
N PHE A 75 -8.26 -1.36 -1.81
CA PHE A 75 -8.04 0.01 -1.38
C PHE A 75 -8.31 0.97 -2.54
N ALA A 76 -9.12 1.99 -2.28
CA ALA A 76 -9.23 3.12 -3.20
C ALA A 76 -7.90 3.88 -3.25
N LEU A 77 -7.41 4.17 -4.45
CA LEU A 77 -6.20 4.96 -4.69
C LEU A 77 -6.28 6.32 -3.97
N SER A 78 -7.46 6.93 -4.00
CA SER A 78 -7.77 8.16 -3.29
C SER A 78 -7.61 8.03 -1.77
N ASN A 79 -7.72 6.84 -1.18
CA ASN A 79 -7.47 6.60 0.24
C ASN A 79 -6.01 6.28 0.56
N ILE A 80 -5.15 5.98 -0.42
CA ILE A 80 -3.73 5.68 -0.18
C ILE A 80 -2.96 6.98 -0.01
N GLN A 81 -2.49 7.24 1.22
CA GLN A 81 -1.67 8.40 1.56
C GLN A 81 -0.23 8.24 1.05
N LYS A 82 0.35 7.06 1.25
CA LYS A 82 1.72 6.73 0.88
C LYS A 82 1.78 5.25 0.52
N ALA A 83 2.64 4.88 -0.41
CA ALA A 83 3.01 3.51 -0.69
C ALA A 83 4.52 3.41 -0.87
N ASN A 84 5.11 2.25 -0.64
CA ASN A 84 6.48 1.95 -1.05
C ASN A 84 6.55 0.49 -1.48
N LEU A 85 7.33 0.17 -2.51
CA LEU A 85 7.64 -1.23 -2.80
C LEU A 85 8.57 -1.78 -1.71
N VAL A 86 8.33 -3.02 -1.31
CA VAL A 86 9.16 -3.73 -0.34
C VAL A 86 10.24 -4.51 -1.13
N PRO A 87 11.53 -4.20 -0.95
CA PRO A 87 12.59 -4.91 -1.64
C PRO A 87 12.69 -6.36 -1.16
N HIS A 88 12.67 -7.31 -2.07
CA HIS A 88 13.08 -8.69 -1.81
C HIS A 88 14.54 -8.85 -2.24
N PHE A 89 15.42 -9.21 -1.30
CA PHE A 89 16.83 -9.51 -1.56
C PHE A 89 17.09 -11.01 -1.49
#